data_AF-A0A182N5C8-F1
#
_entry.id   AF-A0A182N5C8-F1
#
_cell.length_a   1.000
_cell.length_b   1.000
_cell.length_c   1.000
_cell.angle_alpha   90.00
_cell.angle_beta   90.00
_cell.angle_gamma   90.00
#
_symmetry.space_group_name_H-M   'P 1'
#
loop_
_entity.id
_entity.type
_entity.pdbx_description
1 polymer ?
#
loop_
_entity_poly.entity_id
_entity_poly.type
_entity_poly.pdbx_seq_one_letter_code
_entity_poly.pdbx_strand_id
1 'polypeptide(L)'
;MCAVGQRRRTRSRRTTTTTTTPGSLRWTAVGFAAVLLLLTILGSVVQCQTFIRRTANVCRTDEECPVQAYCERYNSVHEYGVCSCMAGYFAVTDSNNTRRCLRAATDIGDYCLHNDQCQYTLSTGNSECRDNSCQCVDGAHYVEREKRCYKTSFLGEYCRLTNNCIGNDTYCRDGICVCTPGKHPNTDRNRCLHDAKLGDQCFRDEECVTDNSRCAQELCTCRVSHVLNELRNRCLPIANKIYDLCEENIQCLYNIPHSQCRITTGADGITAGRCTCASRFHEAAFKCVSSVHLNGICEVPDNCIDRDTTCIHGRCRCIDHLIEVDGICSGSGPFAKHHRDGVILALASVLLSSWRGFS
;
A
#
# COMPACT_ATOMS: atom_id res chain seq x y z
N MET A 1 -7.92 -9.58 -30.93
CA MET A 1 -7.59 -10.22 -29.63
C MET A 1 -7.22 -11.68 -29.89
N CYS A 2 -5.98 -12.08 -29.63
CA CYS A 2 -5.56 -13.47 -29.41
C CYS A 2 -4.36 -13.45 -28.45
N ALA A 3 -4.46 -14.15 -27.32
CA ALA A 3 -3.43 -14.23 -26.28
C ALA A 3 -2.38 -15.30 -26.62
N VAL A 4 -1.10 -15.02 -26.35
CA VAL A 4 0.00 -15.98 -26.52
C VAL A 4 0.39 -16.50 -25.12
N GLY A 5 0.01 -17.74 -24.82
CA GLY A 5 0.46 -18.45 -23.63
C GLY A 5 1.64 -19.37 -23.96
N GLN A 6 2.83 -19.05 -23.49
CA GLN A 6 3.97 -19.97 -23.49
C GLN A 6 4.07 -20.68 -22.14
N ARG A 7 3.72 -21.98 -22.08
CA ARG A 7 4.06 -22.85 -20.95
C ARG A 7 5.43 -23.50 -21.20
N ARG A 8 6.43 -23.13 -20.37
CA ARG A 8 7.67 -23.90 -20.20
C ARG A 8 7.36 -25.19 -19.40
N ARG A 9 7.69 -26.36 -19.95
CA ARG A 9 7.67 -27.64 -19.22
C ARG A 9 8.98 -27.83 -18.46
N THR A 10 8.86 -28.04 -17.15
CA THR A 10 9.91 -28.55 -16.27
C THR A 10 10.15 -30.04 -16.54
N ARG A 11 11.42 -30.44 -16.48
CA ARG A 11 11.92 -31.80 -16.68
C ARG A 11 11.86 -32.54 -15.35
N SER A 12 11.02 -33.57 -15.23
CA SER A 12 11.07 -34.51 -14.10
C SER A 12 11.37 -35.93 -14.62
N ARG A 13 12.47 -36.48 -14.11
CA ARG A 13 12.97 -37.85 -14.32
C ARG A 13 12.03 -38.81 -13.58
N ARG A 14 11.54 -39.85 -14.27
CA ARG A 14 10.89 -41.00 -13.62
C ARG A 14 11.82 -42.21 -13.69
N THR A 15 12.20 -42.69 -12.52
CA THR A 15 12.82 -43.98 -12.25
C THR A 15 11.81 -45.11 -12.45
N THR A 16 12.30 -46.22 -12.98
CA THR A 16 11.63 -47.49 -13.27
C THR A 16 11.44 -48.35 -12.02
N THR A 17 10.25 -48.91 -11.84
CA THR A 17 10.06 -50.22 -11.19
C THR A 17 8.84 -50.92 -11.76
N THR A 18 9.07 -52.16 -12.16
CA THR A 18 8.18 -53.22 -12.66
C THR A 18 7.23 -53.74 -11.59
N THR A 19 5.99 -54.10 -11.96
CA THR A 19 5.39 -55.44 -11.71
C THR A 19 3.96 -55.61 -12.28
N THR A 20 3.78 -56.76 -12.94
CA THR A 20 2.58 -57.64 -13.04
C THR A 20 1.26 -57.18 -13.70
N THR A 21 0.94 -57.87 -14.81
CA THR A 21 -0.36 -58.10 -15.49
C THR A 21 -1.32 -58.98 -14.65
N PRO A 22 -2.58 -59.34 -15.08
CA PRO A 22 -3.28 -59.08 -16.35
C PRO A 22 -4.75 -58.62 -16.23
N GLY A 23 -5.30 -58.08 -17.33
CA GLY A 23 -6.74 -57.85 -17.49
C GLY A 23 -7.06 -57.45 -18.93
N SER A 24 -7.68 -58.36 -19.66
CA SER A 24 -8.16 -58.22 -21.04
C SER A 24 -9.21 -57.12 -21.16
N LEU A 25 -9.17 -56.32 -22.25
CA LEU A 25 -10.38 -55.87 -22.97
C LEU A 25 -10.03 -55.13 -24.28
N ARG A 26 -10.45 -55.76 -25.39
CA ARG A 26 -11.02 -55.20 -26.63
C ARG A 26 -10.40 -53.94 -27.26
N TRP A 27 -9.78 -54.17 -28.42
CA TRP A 27 -9.43 -53.17 -29.43
C TRP A 27 -10.68 -52.64 -30.14
N THR A 28 -10.99 -51.35 -30.02
CA THR A 28 -11.88 -50.65 -30.96
C THR A 28 -11.30 -49.28 -31.33
N ALA A 29 -10.96 -49.17 -32.62
CA ALA A 29 -11.01 -48.02 -33.52
C ALA A 29 -11.32 -46.61 -32.94
N VAL A 30 -10.42 -46.01 -32.16
CA VAL A 30 -10.47 -44.56 -31.83
C VAL A 30 -9.22 -43.78 -32.30
N GLY A 31 -8.24 -44.47 -32.90
CA GLY A 31 -6.94 -43.87 -33.26
C GLY A 31 -6.92 -42.95 -34.48
N PHE A 32 -7.90 -43.03 -35.40
CA PHE A 32 -7.83 -42.30 -36.67
C PHE A 32 -8.48 -40.91 -36.65
N ALA A 33 -9.48 -40.68 -35.79
CA ALA A 33 -10.16 -39.38 -35.72
C ALA A 33 -9.33 -38.30 -34.98
N ALA A 34 -8.57 -38.70 -33.96
CA ALA A 34 -7.77 -37.77 -33.15
C ALA A 34 -6.55 -37.20 -33.91
N VAL A 35 -5.97 -37.97 -34.84
CA VAL A 35 -4.83 -37.54 -35.66
C VAL A 35 -5.26 -36.58 -36.77
N LEU A 36 -6.45 -36.78 -37.35
CA LEU A 36 -7.04 -35.85 -38.33
C LEU A 36 -7.46 -34.51 -37.71
N LEU A 37 -7.95 -34.51 -36.46
CA LEU A 37 -8.24 -33.28 -35.72
C LEU A 37 -6.97 -32.50 -35.33
N LEU A 38 -5.84 -33.17 -35.05
CA LEU A 38 -4.57 -32.50 -34.77
C LEU A 38 -3.94 -31.83 -36.01
N LEU A 39 -4.19 -32.37 -37.21
CA LEU A 39 -3.70 -31.80 -38.47
C LEU A 39 -4.53 -30.59 -38.95
N THR A 40 -5.82 -30.50 -38.61
CA THR A 40 -6.66 -29.33 -38.96
C THR A 40 -6.44 -28.14 -38.03
N ILE A 41 -5.96 -28.36 -36.80
CA ILE A 41 -5.61 -27.28 -35.86
C ILE A 41 -4.23 -26.67 -36.16
N LEU A 42 -3.33 -27.40 -36.85
CA LEU A 42 -2.05 -26.86 -37.33
C LEU A 42 -2.20 -26.04 -38.63
N GLY A 43 -3.27 -26.25 -39.40
CA GLY A 43 -3.56 -25.49 -40.63
C GLY A 43 -4.11 -24.07 -40.39
N SER A 44 -4.63 -23.78 -39.20
CA SER A 44 -5.33 -22.53 -38.89
C SER A 44 -4.44 -21.45 -38.25
N VAL A 45 -3.18 -21.77 -37.90
CA VAL A 45 -2.24 -20.80 -37.29
C VAL A 45 -1.42 -20.04 -38.36
N VAL A 46 -1.37 -20.52 -39.60
CA VAL A 46 -0.58 -19.88 -40.69
C VAL A 46 -1.38 -18.81 -41.46
N GLN A 47 -2.71 -18.78 -41.34
CA GLN A 47 -3.57 -17.92 -42.16
C GLN A 47 -3.87 -16.52 -41.61
N CYS A 48 -3.26 -16.08 -40.51
CA CYS A 48 -3.54 -14.75 -39.94
C CYS A 48 -2.47 -13.67 -40.24
N GLN A 49 -1.44 -13.97 -41.04
CA GLN A 49 -0.36 -13.01 -41.37
C GLN A 49 -0.22 -12.71 -42.87
N THR A 50 -0.94 -13.42 -43.75
CA THR A 50 -0.72 -13.35 -45.21
C THR A 50 -1.55 -12.29 -45.92
N PHE A 51 -2.66 -11.82 -45.33
CA PHE A 51 -3.60 -10.93 -46.03
C PHE A 51 -3.09 -9.48 -46.15
N ILE A 52 -2.29 -9.00 -45.19
CA ILE A 52 -1.90 -7.58 -45.11
C ILE A 52 -0.66 -7.27 -46.00
N ARG A 53 0.07 -8.29 -46.47
CA ARG A 53 1.18 -8.08 -47.42
C ARG A 53 0.73 -8.05 -48.88
N ARG A 54 -0.41 -8.66 -49.21
CA ARG A 54 -0.88 -8.70 -50.58
C ARG A 54 -1.53 -7.39 -50.95
N THR A 55 -1.11 -6.86 -52.09
CA THR A 55 -1.75 -5.69 -52.71
C THR A 55 -2.94 -6.10 -53.57
N ALA A 56 -3.30 -7.38 -53.67
CA ALA A 56 -4.42 -7.85 -54.50
C ALA A 56 -4.38 -7.44 -55.99
N ASN A 57 -3.28 -6.87 -56.47
CA ASN A 57 -3.01 -6.60 -57.88
C ASN A 57 -2.52 -7.90 -58.53
N VAL A 58 -3.07 -8.25 -59.69
CA VAL A 58 -2.60 -9.38 -60.49
C VAL A 58 -1.32 -8.98 -61.22
N CYS A 59 -0.35 -9.89 -61.29
CA CYS A 59 0.95 -9.65 -61.95
C CYS A 59 1.40 -10.88 -62.75
N ARG A 60 2.22 -10.68 -63.78
CA ARG A 60 3.03 -11.76 -64.39
C ARG A 60 4.48 -11.68 -63.97
N THR A 61 5.01 -10.46 -63.83
CA THR A 61 6.39 -10.17 -63.45
C THR A 61 6.47 -9.23 -62.24
N ASP A 62 7.65 -9.13 -61.62
CA ASP A 62 7.87 -8.25 -60.46
C ASP A 62 7.77 -6.76 -60.82
N GLU A 63 8.01 -6.39 -62.08
CA GLU A 63 7.96 -5.01 -62.58
C GLU A 63 6.52 -4.44 -62.61
N GLU A 64 5.52 -5.32 -62.64
CA GLU A 64 4.09 -4.94 -62.56
C GLU A 64 3.66 -4.62 -61.12
N CYS A 65 4.53 -4.86 -60.14
CA CYS A 65 4.23 -4.66 -58.73
C CYS A 65 4.72 -3.31 -58.18
N PRO A 66 4.08 -2.78 -57.13
CA PRO A 66 4.55 -1.57 -56.46
C PRO A 66 6.00 -1.70 -55.95
N VAL A 67 6.68 -0.58 -55.76
CA VAL A 67 8.03 -0.57 -55.17
C VAL A 67 8.02 -1.29 -53.82
N GLN A 68 9.04 -2.11 -53.55
CA GLN A 68 9.13 -2.99 -52.38
C GLN A 68 8.09 -4.13 -52.36
N ALA A 69 7.62 -4.58 -53.52
CA ALA A 69 6.82 -5.78 -53.70
C ALA A 69 7.44 -6.73 -54.74
N TYR A 70 6.96 -7.97 -54.77
CA TYR A 70 7.30 -8.99 -55.75
C TYR A 70 6.03 -9.76 -56.17
N CYS A 71 6.09 -10.43 -57.32
CA CYS A 71 4.98 -11.19 -57.85
C CYS A 71 4.93 -12.61 -57.24
N GLU A 72 4.02 -12.83 -56.29
CA GLU A 72 3.84 -14.12 -55.60
C GLU A 72 2.92 -15.04 -56.45
N ARG A 73 3.48 -16.11 -57.01
CA ARG A 73 2.75 -17.04 -57.92
C ARG A 73 2.11 -18.21 -57.18
N TYR A 74 0.86 -18.55 -57.52
CA TYR A 74 0.13 -19.71 -57.00
C TYR A 74 0.14 -20.85 -58.01
N ASN A 75 1.13 -21.74 -57.90
CA ASN A 75 1.29 -22.93 -58.73
C ASN A 75 1.62 -22.64 -60.21
N SER A 76 2.39 -23.52 -60.85
CA SER A 76 2.93 -23.33 -62.21
C SER A 76 1.89 -23.46 -63.33
N VAL A 77 0.62 -23.73 -62.99
CA VAL A 77 -0.47 -23.94 -63.95
C VAL A 77 -1.06 -22.62 -64.46
N HIS A 78 -0.97 -21.54 -63.67
CA HIS A 78 -1.43 -20.21 -64.07
C HIS A 78 -0.23 -19.29 -64.30
N GLU A 79 -0.24 -18.54 -65.42
CA GLU A 79 0.83 -17.60 -65.78
C GLU A 79 0.79 -16.28 -64.96
N TYR A 80 -0.14 -16.18 -64.00
CA TYR A 80 -0.36 -14.99 -63.20
C TYR A 80 -0.17 -15.26 -61.70
N GLY A 81 0.36 -14.28 -60.99
CA GLY A 81 0.50 -14.20 -59.55
C GLY A 81 -0.23 -13.00 -58.96
N VAL A 82 0.03 -12.73 -57.69
CA VAL A 82 -0.49 -11.56 -56.97
C VAL A 82 0.69 -10.80 -56.36
N CYS A 83 0.70 -9.48 -56.51
CA CYS A 83 1.74 -8.64 -55.93
C CYS A 83 1.70 -8.67 -54.39
N SER A 84 2.84 -9.02 -53.79
CA SER A 84 3.02 -9.16 -52.35
C SER A 84 4.18 -8.31 -51.87
N CYS A 85 3.99 -7.52 -50.81
CA CYS A 85 5.02 -6.69 -50.23
C CYS A 85 6.16 -7.55 -49.68
N MET A 86 7.40 -7.07 -49.85
CA MET A 86 8.60 -7.69 -49.33
C MET A 86 8.55 -7.83 -47.80
N ALA A 87 9.41 -8.68 -47.25
CA ALA A 87 9.50 -8.85 -45.80
C ALA A 87 9.81 -7.52 -45.09
N GLY A 88 9.06 -7.23 -44.02
CA GLY A 88 9.15 -5.95 -43.32
C GLY A 88 8.29 -4.84 -43.92
N TYR A 89 7.56 -5.10 -45.02
CA TYR A 89 6.61 -4.17 -45.61
C TYR A 89 5.17 -4.70 -45.52
N PHE A 90 4.21 -3.78 -45.56
CA PHE A 90 2.78 -4.07 -45.58
C PHE A 90 2.05 -3.21 -46.59
N ALA A 91 0.97 -3.74 -47.16
CA ALA A 91 0.18 -3.08 -48.18
C ALA A 91 -0.75 -2.04 -47.55
N VAL A 92 -0.69 -0.82 -48.07
CA VAL A 92 -1.61 0.28 -47.73
C VAL A 92 -2.22 0.80 -49.01
N THR A 93 -3.52 1.08 -48.96
CA THR A 93 -4.24 1.77 -50.04
C THR A 93 -4.28 3.26 -49.72
N ASP A 94 -3.83 4.11 -50.63
CA ASP A 94 -3.91 5.56 -50.47
C ASP A 94 -5.31 6.12 -50.80
N SER A 95 -5.49 7.44 -50.70
CA SER A 95 -6.75 8.11 -51.03
C SER A 95 -7.14 8.00 -52.51
N ASN A 96 -6.19 7.69 -53.40
CA ASN A 96 -6.41 7.50 -54.83
C ASN A 96 -6.65 6.04 -55.20
N ASN A 97 -6.89 5.17 -54.20
CA ASN A 97 -7.05 3.74 -54.37
C ASN A 97 -5.82 3.04 -54.97
N THR A 98 -4.65 3.68 -54.90
CA THR A 98 -3.37 3.08 -55.30
C THR A 98 -2.79 2.31 -54.13
N ARG A 99 -2.22 1.14 -54.43
CA ARG A 99 -1.62 0.28 -53.40
C ARG A 99 -0.12 0.41 -53.41
N ARG A 100 0.43 0.63 -52.24
CA ARG A 100 1.86 0.79 -52.00
C ARG A 100 2.30 -0.05 -50.82
N CYS A 101 3.57 -0.41 -50.80
CA CYS A 101 4.18 -1.14 -49.69
C CYS A 101 4.90 -0.15 -48.78
N LEU A 102 4.47 -0.08 -47.52
CA LEU A 102 5.12 0.74 -46.50
C LEU A 102 5.95 -0.12 -45.56
N ARG A 103 7.11 0.39 -45.16
CA ARG A 103 7.96 -0.27 -44.16
C ARG A 103 7.24 -0.26 -42.81
N ALA A 104 7.08 -1.44 -42.22
CA ALA A 104 6.63 -1.60 -40.85
C ALA A 104 7.73 -1.15 -39.88
N ALA A 105 7.36 -0.42 -38.84
CA ALA A 105 8.27 -0.12 -37.75
C ALA A 105 8.67 -1.41 -37.03
N THR A 106 9.91 -1.50 -36.57
CA THR A 106 10.38 -2.62 -35.74
C THR A 106 10.47 -2.25 -34.27
N ASP A 107 10.56 -0.95 -33.98
CA ASP A 107 10.75 -0.41 -32.65
C ASP A 107 10.22 1.02 -32.56
N ILE A 108 10.14 1.55 -31.34
CA ILE A 108 9.94 2.99 -31.14
C ILE A 108 11.18 3.75 -31.66
N GLY A 109 11.00 4.98 -32.15
CA GLY A 109 12.09 5.76 -32.76
C GLY A 109 12.26 5.55 -34.27
N ASP A 110 11.73 4.46 -34.83
CA ASP A 110 11.79 4.17 -36.26
C ASP A 110 11.20 5.30 -37.11
N TYR A 111 11.85 5.62 -38.23
CA TYR A 111 11.34 6.62 -39.15
C TYR A 111 9.98 6.24 -39.74
N CYS A 112 9.06 7.19 -39.76
CA CYS A 112 7.72 7.02 -40.30
C CYS A 112 7.24 8.29 -41.01
N LEU A 113 6.26 8.11 -41.89
CA LEU A 113 5.49 9.18 -42.52
C LEU A 113 4.00 9.09 -42.14
N HIS A 114 3.53 7.90 -41.77
CA HIS A 114 2.14 7.63 -41.44
C HIS A 114 2.01 6.74 -40.20
N ASN A 115 0.92 6.94 -39.44
CA ASN A 115 0.62 6.16 -38.24
C ASN A 115 0.56 4.65 -38.50
N ASP A 116 0.09 4.23 -39.67
CA ASP A 116 -0.04 2.82 -40.04
C ASP A 116 1.29 2.06 -39.91
N GLN A 117 2.42 2.74 -40.18
CA GLN A 117 3.75 2.14 -40.08
C GLN A 117 4.09 1.71 -38.65
N CYS A 118 3.66 2.51 -37.68
CA CYS A 118 3.85 2.25 -36.25
C CYS A 118 2.77 1.28 -35.74
N GLN A 119 1.52 1.45 -36.16
CA GLN A 119 0.38 0.68 -35.69
C GLN A 119 0.39 -0.79 -36.10
N TYR A 120 1.06 -1.11 -37.22
CA TYR A 120 1.14 -2.47 -37.74
C TYR A 120 1.83 -3.45 -36.75
N THR A 121 2.93 -3.03 -36.13
CA THR A 121 3.76 -3.86 -35.23
C THR A 121 3.67 -3.43 -33.78
N LEU A 122 3.69 -2.13 -33.50
CA LEU A 122 3.83 -1.62 -32.14
C LEU A 122 2.51 -1.69 -31.39
N SER A 123 1.43 -1.11 -31.93
CA SER A 123 0.06 -1.29 -31.39
C SER A 123 -0.96 -0.51 -32.20
N THR A 124 -2.00 -1.17 -32.69
CA THR A 124 -3.14 -0.48 -33.31
C THR A 124 -3.80 0.45 -32.28
N GLY A 125 -3.88 1.75 -32.61
CA GLY A 125 -4.49 2.77 -31.76
C GLY A 125 -3.70 3.19 -30.52
N ASN A 126 -2.57 2.57 -30.18
CA ASN A 126 -1.70 3.02 -29.07
C ASN A 126 -0.30 3.46 -29.54
N SER A 127 -0.08 3.54 -30.85
CA SER A 127 1.15 4.07 -31.45
C SER A 127 0.81 5.01 -32.60
N GLU A 128 1.66 5.99 -32.81
CA GLU A 128 1.52 7.02 -33.82
C GLU A 128 2.87 7.43 -34.40
N CYS A 129 2.81 8.07 -35.57
CA CYS A 129 3.95 8.72 -36.17
C CYS A 129 3.93 10.20 -35.77
N ARG A 130 4.87 10.59 -34.90
CA ARG A 130 5.00 11.98 -34.44
C ARG A 130 6.43 12.46 -34.72
N ASP A 131 6.56 13.61 -35.36
CA ASP A 131 7.85 14.18 -35.76
C ASP A 131 8.70 13.21 -36.60
N ASN A 132 8.04 12.53 -37.55
CA ASN A 132 8.63 11.49 -38.42
C ASN A 132 9.25 10.30 -37.66
N SER A 133 8.86 10.07 -36.41
CA SER A 133 9.35 8.98 -35.58
C SER A 133 8.20 8.23 -34.91
N CYS A 134 8.25 6.89 -34.91
CA CYS A 134 7.23 6.09 -34.25
C CYS A 134 7.31 6.24 -32.74
N GLN A 135 6.18 6.55 -32.10
CA GLN A 135 6.06 6.76 -30.66
C GLN A 135 4.76 6.13 -30.14
N CYS A 136 4.67 5.87 -28.83
CA CYS A 136 3.39 5.57 -28.22
C CYS A 136 2.56 6.85 -28.09
N VAL A 137 1.25 6.73 -28.27
CA VAL A 137 0.32 7.86 -28.08
C VAL A 137 0.28 8.30 -26.61
N ASP A 138 -0.20 9.50 -26.34
CA ASP A 138 -0.45 9.97 -24.98
C ASP A 138 -1.39 9.00 -24.23
N GLY A 139 -1.03 8.65 -22.99
CA GLY A 139 -1.75 7.65 -22.20
C GLY A 139 -1.43 6.19 -22.58
N ALA A 140 -0.42 5.94 -23.41
CA ALA A 140 0.18 4.63 -23.63
C ALA A 140 1.68 4.64 -23.27
N HIS A 141 2.23 3.46 -22.97
CA HIS A 141 3.66 3.29 -22.73
C HIS A 141 4.21 2.11 -23.52
N TYR A 142 5.51 2.16 -23.76
CA TYR A 142 6.23 1.13 -24.49
C TYR A 142 6.68 0.02 -23.54
N VAL A 143 6.47 -1.24 -23.95
CA VAL A 143 6.98 -2.40 -23.22
C VAL A 143 8.01 -3.11 -24.09
N GLU A 144 9.28 -2.93 -23.72
CA GLU A 144 10.47 -3.37 -24.47
C GLU A 144 10.46 -4.85 -24.82
N ARG A 145 10.07 -5.71 -23.86
CA ARG A 145 10.12 -7.17 -24.03
C ARG A 145 9.19 -7.66 -25.14
N GLU A 146 8.02 -7.03 -25.28
CA GLU A 146 7.02 -7.36 -26.29
C GLU A 146 7.16 -6.48 -27.54
N LYS A 147 7.98 -5.42 -27.47
CA LYS A 147 8.16 -4.39 -28.50
C LYS A 147 6.85 -3.72 -28.94
N ARG A 148 6.02 -3.37 -27.96
CA ARG A 148 4.64 -2.89 -28.20
C ARG A 148 4.23 -1.78 -27.26
N CYS A 149 3.33 -0.93 -27.75
CA CYS A 149 2.67 0.08 -26.93
C CYS A 149 1.39 -0.49 -26.29
N TYR A 150 1.21 -0.23 -24.99
CA TYR A 150 0.02 -0.60 -24.24
C TYR A 150 -0.60 0.63 -23.62
N LYS A 151 -1.94 0.68 -23.57
CA LYS A 151 -2.64 1.68 -22.77
C LYS A 151 -2.14 1.61 -21.34
N THR A 152 -1.75 2.76 -20.81
CA THR A 152 -1.24 2.94 -19.46
C THR A 152 -2.40 2.87 -18.45
N SER A 153 -2.18 2.06 -17.41
CA SER A 153 -3.00 1.97 -16.22
C SER A 153 -2.10 2.15 -15.01
N PHE A 154 -2.45 3.06 -14.11
CA PHE A 154 -1.75 3.29 -12.85
C PHE A 154 -2.13 2.23 -11.80
N LEU A 155 -1.37 2.17 -10.70
CA LEU A 155 -1.68 1.27 -9.59
C LEU A 155 -3.06 1.61 -9.00
N GLY A 156 -3.89 0.58 -8.80
CA GLY A 156 -5.29 0.72 -8.39
C GLY A 156 -6.27 0.99 -9.54
N GLU A 157 -5.80 1.16 -10.79
CA GLU A 157 -6.66 1.30 -11.95
C GLU A 157 -6.93 -0.04 -12.65
N TYR A 158 -7.98 -0.04 -13.49
CA TYR A 158 -8.36 -1.20 -14.27
C TYR A 158 -7.30 -1.59 -15.30
N CYS A 159 -7.05 -2.90 -15.41
CA CYS A 159 -6.18 -3.50 -16.40
C CYS A 159 -6.82 -4.73 -17.03
N ARG A 160 -6.47 -4.98 -18.29
CA ARG A 160 -6.80 -6.25 -18.97
C ARG A 160 -5.63 -7.21 -18.94
N LEU A 161 -4.42 -6.68 -19.03
CA LEU A 161 -3.16 -7.41 -19.07
C LEU A 161 -2.18 -6.76 -18.09
N THR A 162 -1.21 -7.54 -17.60
CA THR A 162 -0.09 -7.02 -16.81
C THR A 162 0.65 -5.88 -17.53
N ASN A 163 0.81 -5.96 -18.85
CA ASN A 163 1.47 -4.93 -19.64
C ASN A 163 0.68 -3.61 -19.75
N ASN A 164 -0.55 -3.53 -19.24
CA ASN A 164 -1.21 -2.23 -19.06
C ASN A 164 -0.65 -1.46 -17.85
N CYS A 165 -0.16 -2.19 -16.85
CA CYS A 165 0.30 -1.60 -15.60
C CYS A 165 1.66 -0.93 -15.79
N ILE A 166 1.71 0.35 -15.48
CA ILE A 166 2.97 1.12 -15.58
C ILE A 166 3.86 0.87 -14.37
N GLY A 167 5.17 0.87 -14.61
CA GLY A 167 6.19 0.75 -13.58
C GLY A 167 6.67 -0.69 -13.36
N ASN A 168 7.83 -0.80 -12.74
CA ASN A 168 8.44 -2.09 -12.41
C ASN A 168 7.68 -2.77 -11.26
N ASP A 169 7.77 -4.10 -11.23
CA ASP A 169 7.16 -4.92 -10.17
C ASP A 169 5.64 -4.74 -10.04
N THR A 170 4.98 -4.46 -11.16
CA THR A 170 3.53 -4.37 -11.26
C THR A 170 2.95 -5.57 -12.00
N TYR A 171 1.73 -5.94 -11.66
CA TYR A 171 0.96 -6.93 -12.41
C TYR A 171 -0.54 -6.72 -12.30
N CYS A 172 -1.28 -7.28 -13.26
CA CYS A 172 -2.73 -7.21 -13.26
C CYS A 172 -3.29 -8.34 -12.40
N ARG A 173 -3.93 -8.00 -11.28
CA ARG A 173 -4.61 -8.95 -10.38
C ARG A 173 -6.08 -8.57 -10.27
N ASP A 174 -6.95 -9.52 -10.57
CA ASP A 174 -8.41 -9.33 -10.50
C ASP A 174 -8.89 -8.10 -11.30
N GLY A 175 -8.22 -7.83 -12.43
CA GLY A 175 -8.52 -6.69 -13.29
C GLY A 175 -8.01 -5.34 -12.77
N ILE A 176 -7.17 -5.30 -11.74
CA ILE A 176 -6.58 -4.08 -11.17
C ILE A 176 -5.06 -4.18 -11.14
N CYS A 177 -4.37 -3.08 -11.46
CA CYS A 177 -2.92 -3.01 -11.35
C CYS A 177 -2.49 -2.95 -9.89
N VAL A 178 -1.63 -3.88 -9.48
CA VAL A 178 -1.10 -3.99 -8.12
C VAL A 178 0.40 -4.23 -8.12
N CYS A 179 1.04 -3.97 -6.99
CA CYS A 179 2.44 -4.32 -6.76
C CYS A 179 2.62 -5.81 -6.49
N THR A 180 3.80 -6.34 -6.83
CA THR A 180 4.23 -7.67 -6.38
C THR A 180 4.24 -7.77 -4.85
N PRO A 181 4.11 -8.99 -4.28
CA PRO A 181 4.11 -9.17 -2.82
C PRO A 181 5.35 -8.57 -2.14
N GLY A 182 5.16 -7.96 -0.96
CA GLY A 182 6.22 -7.27 -0.22
C GLY A 182 6.53 -5.86 -0.74
N LYS A 183 5.61 -5.30 -1.54
CA LYS A 183 5.66 -3.94 -2.06
C LYS A 183 4.29 -3.29 -2.02
N HIS A 184 4.28 -1.96 -1.97
CA HIS A 184 3.07 -1.15 -2.02
C HIS A 184 3.20 0.03 -3.01
N PRO A 185 2.08 0.62 -3.46
CA PRO A 185 2.10 1.78 -4.35
C PRO A 185 2.66 3.03 -3.66
N ASN A 186 3.48 3.81 -4.36
CA ASN A 186 3.80 5.17 -3.92
C ASN A 186 2.58 6.10 -4.01
N THR A 187 2.73 7.33 -3.49
CA THR A 187 1.68 8.35 -3.52
C THR A 187 1.14 8.65 -4.92
N ASP A 188 2.02 8.71 -5.93
CA ASP A 188 1.62 8.98 -7.33
C ASP A 188 1.09 7.73 -8.06
N ARG A 189 1.07 6.56 -7.41
CA ARG A 189 0.57 5.28 -7.95
C ARG A 189 1.23 4.84 -9.26
N ASN A 190 2.47 5.25 -9.50
CA ASN A 190 3.20 4.96 -10.74
C ASN A 190 4.43 4.05 -10.54
N ARG A 191 4.75 3.69 -9.29
CA ARG A 191 5.82 2.76 -8.94
C ARG A 191 5.49 1.99 -7.66
N CYS A 192 6.14 0.85 -7.51
CA CYS A 192 6.07 0.04 -6.30
C CYS A 192 7.28 0.28 -5.41
N LEU A 193 7.02 0.60 -4.15
CA LEU A 193 8.01 0.76 -3.08
C LEU A 193 8.09 -0.54 -2.28
N HIS A 194 9.27 -0.84 -1.74
CA HIS A 194 9.42 -1.99 -0.85
C HIS A 194 8.73 -1.74 0.48
N ASP A 195 8.11 -2.77 1.03
CA ASP A 195 7.54 -2.72 2.38
C ASP A 195 8.68 -2.82 3.40
N ALA A 196 9.02 -1.71 4.06
CA ALA A 196 9.99 -1.66 5.14
C ALA A 196 9.26 -1.56 6.50
N LYS A 197 9.57 -2.46 7.43
CA LYS A 197 9.03 -2.43 8.79
C LYS A 197 9.98 -1.66 9.71
N LEU A 198 9.54 -1.39 10.94
CA LEU A 198 10.40 -0.78 11.96
C LEU A 198 11.75 -1.51 12.09
N GLY A 199 12.84 -0.75 12.00
CA GLY A 199 14.20 -1.27 12.03
C GLY A 199 14.75 -1.77 10.69
N ASP A 200 13.92 -1.88 9.65
CA ASP A 200 14.40 -2.20 8.30
C ASP A 200 15.03 -0.97 7.63
N GLN A 201 15.88 -1.21 6.64
CA GLN A 201 16.49 -0.16 5.83
C GLN A 201 15.44 0.55 4.97
N CYS A 202 15.57 1.86 4.84
CA CYS A 202 14.70 2.68 4.02
C CYS A 202 15.47 3.85 3.39
N PHE A 203 14.93 4.38 2.29
CA PHE A 203 15.41 5.60 1.67
C PHE A 203 14.41 6.76 1.76
N ARG A 204 13.13 6.45 1.97
CA ARG A 204 12.02 7.42 1.99
C ARG A 204 10.99 7.03 3.03
N ASP A 205 10.33 8.04 3.60
CA ASP A 205 9.25 7.83 4.58
C ASP A 205 8.14 6.92 4.06
N GLU A 206 7.80 7.02 2.77
CA GLU A 206 6.77 6.21 2.12
C GLU A 206 7.07 4.71 2.18
N GLU A 207 8.34 4.28 2.22
CA GLU A 207 8.70 2.85 2.28
C GLU A 207 8.32 2.21 3.62
N CYS A 208 8.23 3.02 4.68
CA CYS A 208 7.95 2.53 6.02
C CYS A 208 6.45 2.26 6.21
N VAL A 209 6.06 0.98 6.19
CA VAL A 209 4.65 0.56 6.20
C VAL A 209 4.03 0.49 7.60
N THR A 210 4.83 0.59 8.66
CA THR A 210 4.29 0.62 10.02
C THR A 210 3.63 1.98 10.28
N ASP A 211 2.40 1.97 10.82
CA ASP A 211 1.69 3.20 11.13
C ASP A 211 2.53 4.13 12.03
N ASN A 212 2.51 5.43 11.70
CA ASN A 212 3.28 6.47 12.38
C ASN A 212 4.80 6.26 12.39
N SER A 213 5.32 5.49 11.44
CA SER A 213 6.76 5.41 11.18
C SER A 213 7.20 6.43 10.12
N ARG A 214 8.52 6.62 10.01
CA ARG A 214 9.21 7.43 9.01
C ARG A 214 10.62 6.88 8.79
N CYS A 215 11.26 7.30 7.71
CA CYS A 215 12.64 6.95 7.45
C CYS A 215 13.58 7.96 8.12
N ALA A 216 14.37 7.51 9.08
CA ALA A 216 15.35 8.36 9.75
C ALA A 216 16.66 7.58 9.92
N GLN A 217 17.77 8.20 9.53
CA GLN A 217 19.09 7.56 9.57
C GLN A 217 19.11 6.21 8.85
N GLU A 218 18.48 6.18 7.66
CA GLU A 218 18.38 4.98 6.79
C GLU A 218 17.60 3.81 7.41
N LEU A 219 16.89 4.02 8.52
CA LEU A 219 16.07 3.00 9.18
C LEU A 219 14.64 3.50 9.40
N CYS A 220 13.67 2.60 9.30
CA CYS A 220 12.30 2.93 9.68
C CYS A 220 12.19 3.06 11.20
N THR A 221 11.84 4.26 11.67
CA THR A 221 11.67 4.57 13.10
C THR A 221 10.31 5.22 13.34
N CYS A 222 9.88 5.29 14.60
CA CYS A 222 8.68 6.06 14.94
C CYS A 222 8.87 7.56 14.64
N ARG A 223 7.78 8.23 14.27
CA ARG A 223 7.70 9.69 14.17
C ARG A 223 7.90 10.32 15.55
N VAL A 224 8.28 11.60 15.56
CA VAL A 224 8.68 12.34 16.78
C VAL A 224 7.63 12.29 17.90
N SER A 225 6.33 12.22 17.57
CA SER A 225 5.23 12.15 18.55
C SER A 225 4.87 10.73 19.00
N HIS A 226 5.69 9.73 18.67
CA HIS A 226 5.42 8.33 18.96
C HIS A 226 6.64 7.62 19.55
N VAL A 227 6.38 6.65 20.42
CA VAL A 227 7.37 5.76 21.02
C VAL A 227 7.20 4.35 20.50
N LEU A 228 8.32 3.63 20.43
CA LEU A 228 8.33 2.22 20.06
C LEU A 228 7.75 1.39 21.20
N ASN A 229 6.79 0.52 20.89
CA ASN A 229 6.19 -0.38 21.86
C ASN A 229 7.17 -1.49 22.32
N GLU A 230 6.81 -2.22 23.37
CA GLU A 230 7.65 -3.29 23.94
C GLU A 230 8.01 -4.38 22.92
N LEU A 231 7.06 -4.74 22.04
CA LEU A 231 7.28 -5.74 20.98
C LEU A 231 8.02 -5.18 19.75
N ARG A 232 8.38 -3.89 19.76
CA ARG A 232 9.08 -3.20 18.67
C ARG A 232 8.44 -3.30 17.29
N ASN A 233 7.12 -3.43 17.25
CA ASN A 233 6.35 -3.61 16.01
C ASN A 233 5.28 -2.53 15.78
N ARG A 234 5.08 -1.61 16.75
CA ARG A 234 4.12 -0.51 16.67
C ARG A 234 4.72 0.78 17.21
N CYS A 235 4.29 1.89 16.64
CA CYS A 235 4.54 3.22 17.16
C CYS A 235 3.30 3.68 17.93
N LEU A 236 3.44 3.83 19.25
CA LEU A 236 2.38 4.26 20.15
C LEU A 236 2.48 5.77 20.40
N PRO A 237 1.36 6.51 20.46
CA PRO A 237 1.40 7.95 20.67
C PRO A 237 1.97 8.29 22.05
N ILE A 238 2.81 9.31 22.12
CA ILE A 238 3.35 9.79 23.40
C ILE A 238 2.25 10.48 24.20
N ALA A 239 2.12 10.11 25.47
CA ALA A 239 1.26 10.81 26.41
C ALA A 239 1.96 12.08 26.91
N ASN A 240 1.23 13.19 26.98
CA ASN A 240 1.82 14.50 27.30
C ASN A 240 1.55 14.92 28.75
N LYS A 241 0.51 14.36 29.38
CA LYS A 241 0.13 14.66 30.77
C LYS A 241 -0.49 13.46 31.47
N ILE A 242 -0.56 13.54 32.80
CA ILE A 242 -1.29 12.56 33.62
C ILE A 242 -2.74 12.49 33.14
N TYR A 243 -3.32 11.29 33.19
CA TYR A 243 -4.65 10.92 32.70
C TYR A 243 -4.83 10.83 31.18
N ASP A 244 -3.81 11.16 30.39
CA ASP A 244 -3.82 10.85 28.95
C ASP A 244 -3.94 9.33 28.75
N LEU A 245 -4.57 8.95 27.62
CA LEU A 245 -4.75 7.55 27.26
C LEU A 245 -3.40 6.89 26.97
N CYS A 246 -3.30 5.62 27.35
CA CYS A 246 -2.12 4.82 27.10
C CYS A 246 -2.48 3.34 26.93
N GLU A 247 -1.58 2.61 26.29
CA GLU A 247 -1.60 1.13 26.17
C GLU A 247 -0.45 0.52 26.97
N GLU A 248 0.71 1.19 27.01
CA GLU A 248 1.96 0.71 27.59
C GLU A 248 2.64 1.83 28.39
N ASN A 249 3.46 1.45 29.37
CA ASN A 249 4.17 2.38 30.24
C ASN A 249 5.02 3.38 29.46
N ILE A 250 5.67 2.95 28.38
CA ILE A 250 6.61 3.77 27.59
C ILE A 250 5.98 5.07 27.07
N GLN A 251 4.67 5.09 26.82
CA GLN A 251 3.94 6.29 26.38
C GLN A 251 3.94 7.38 27.45
N CYS A 252 3.76 6.97 28.71
CA CYS A 252 3.71 7.87 29.86
C CYS A 252 5.11 8.33 30.27
N LEU A 253 6.08 7.40 30.32
CA LEU A 253 7.43 7.70 30.80
C LEU A 253 8.18 8.75 29.95
N TYR A 254 7.83 8.90 28.67
CA TYR A 254 8.58 9.75 27.75
C TYR A 254 8.56 11.24 28.15
N ASN A 255 7.37 11.80 28.41
CA ASN A 255 7.19 13.21 28.80
C ASN A 255 6.80 13.39 30.27
N ILE A 256 6.39 12.30 30.96
CA ILE A 256 5.90 12.35 32.34
C ILE A 256 6.80 11.43 33.18
N PRO A 257 7.92 11.93 33.73
CA PRO A 257 8.80 11.14 34.57
C PRO A 257 8.04 10.49 35.73
N HIS A 258 8.44 9.28 36.11
CA HIS A 258 7.85 8.52 37.22
C HIS A 258 6.35 8.24 37.07
N SER A 259 5.86 8.18 35.83
CA SER A 259 4.50 7.72 35.51
C SER A 259 4.49 6.26 35.05
N GLN A 260 3.30 5.69 35.02
CA GLN A 260 3.01 4.36 34.49
C GLN A 260 1.64 4.37 33.80
N CYS A 261 1.44 3.45 32.87
CA CYS A 261 0.14 3.22 32.28
C CYS A 261 -0.68 2.31 33.20
N ARG A 262 -1.79 2.82 33.72
CA ARG A 262 -2.71 2.04 34.55
C ARG A 262 -3.95 1.69 33.76
N ILE A 263 -4.14 0.41 33.51
CA ILE A 263 -5.33 -0.13 32.87
C ILE A 263 -6.44 -0.29 33.91
N THR A 264 -7.59 0.33 33.68
CA THR A 264 -8.78 0.22 34.55
C THR A 264 -10.02 -0.11 33.73
N THR A 265 -10.90 -0.94 34.28
CA THR A 265 -12.22 -1.22 33.71
C THR A 265 -13.25 -0.31 34.37
N GLY A 266 -13.93 0.51 33.57
CA GLY A 266 -15.01 1.38 34.02
C GLY A 266 -16.24 0.60 34.46
N ALA A 267 -17.18 1.28 35.12
CA ALA A 267 -18.47 0.70 35.52
C ALA A 267 -19.33 0.28 34.32
N ASP A 268 -19.04 0.83 33.14
CA ASP A 268 -19.58 0.48 31.83
C ASP A 268 -18.93 -0.78 31.21
N GLY A 269 -17.95 -1.38 31.89
CA GLY A 269 -17.20 -2.53 31.39
C GLY A 269 -16.11 -2.18 30.39
N ILE A 270 -15.86 -0.89 30.12
CA ILE A 270 -14.85 -0.46 29.15
C ILE A 270 -13.48 -0.43 29.83
N THR A 271 -12.54 -1.20 29.29
CA THR A 271 -11.15 -1.23 29.76
C THR A 271 -10.33 -0.19 29.00
N ALA A 272 -9.77 0.79 29.73
CA ALA A 272 -8.92 1.83 29.17
C ALA A 272 -7.70 2.08 30.06
N GLY A 273 -6.56 2.32 29.42
CA GLY A 273 -5.34 2.75 30.09
C GLY A 273 -5.26 4.25 30.22
N ARG A 274 -4.83 4.73 31.39
CA ARG A 274 -4.51 6.13 31.63
C ARG A 274 -3.17 6.27 32.33
N CYS A 275 -2.40 7.29 31.97
CA CYS A 275 -1.16 7.60 32.65
C CYS A 275 -1.44 8.04 34.09
N THR A 276 -0.83 7.37 35.06
CA THR A 276 -0.88 7.73 36.49
C THR A 276 0.53 7.76 37.05
N CYS A 277 0.71 8.30 38.25
CA CYS A 277 2.00 8.17 38.91
C CYS A 277 2.33 6.72 39.25
N ALA A 278 3.60 6.36 39.09
CA ALA A 278 4.12 5.05 39.44
C ALA A 278 4.12 4.86 40.96
N SER A 279 4.32 3.61 41.39
CA SER A 279 4.48 3.30 42.81
C SER A 279 5.56 4.18 43.46
N ARG A 280 5.27 4.72 44.66
CA ARG A 280 6.10 5.70 45.41
C ARG A 280 6.06 7.13 44.88
N PHE A 281 5.20 7.43 43.92
CA PHE A 281 4.97 8.79 43.44
C PHE A 281 3.47 9.11 43.51
N HIS A 282 3.15 10.38 43.73
CA HIS A 282 1.79 10.88 43.70
C HIS A 282 1.70 12.12 42.83
N GLU A 283 0.47 12.47 42.44
CA GLU A 283 0.23 13.65 41.65
C GLU A 283 0.27 14.91 42.53
N ALA A 284 1.13 15.85 42.15
CA ALA A 284 1.11 17.22 42.63
C ALA A 284 1.32 18.16 41.43
N ALA A 285 0.44 19.16 41.27
CA ALA A 285 0.46 20.11 40.16
C ALA A 285 0.61 19.45 38.76
N PHE A 286 -0.15 18.38 38.50
CA PHE A 286 -0.10 17.57 37.27
C PHE A 286 1.24 16.89 36.97
N LYS A 287 2.12 16.77 37.96
CA LYS A 287 3.41 16.06 37.89
C LYS A 287 3.44 14.92 38.90
N CYS A 288 4.29 13.93 38.64
CA CYS A 288 4.56 12.87 39.58
C CYS A 288 5.75 13.23 40.45
N VAL A 289 5.50 13.39 41.75
CA VAL A 289 6.50 13.72 42.76
C VAL A 289 6.59 12.60 43.79
N SER A 290 7.77 12.42 44.37
CA SER A 290 8.03 11.36 45.36
C SER A 290 7.04 11.45 46.51
N SER A 291 6.43 10.33 46.87
CA SER A 291 5.54 10.21 48.03
C SER A 291 6.35 10.01 49.30
N VAL A 292 6.34 11.01 50.18
CA VAL A 292 7.08 11.02 51.44
C VAL A 292 6.10 11.18 52.60
N HIS A 293 6.14 10.23 53.54
CA HIS A 293 5.36 10.31 54.76
C HIS A 293 6.04 11.18 55.83
N LEU A 294 5.31 11.49 56.90
CA LEU A 294 5.75 12.24 58.08
C LEU A 294 7.11 11.73 58.57
N ASN A 295 7.97 12.67 58.96
CA ASN A 295 9.38 12.44 59.35
C ASN A 295 10.30 11.90 58.25
N GLY A 296 9.79 11.58 57.06
CA GLY A 296 10.56 11.24 55.87
C GLY A 296 11.31 12.44 55.29
N ILE A 297 12.31 12.16 54.44
CA ILE A 297 13.16 13.18 53.80
C ILE A 297 12.44 13.74 52.58
N CYS A 298 12.38 15.06 52.47
CA CYS A 298 11.75 15.78 51.37
C CYS A 298 12.66 16.89 50.84
N GLU A 299 12.44 17.27 49.58
CA GLU A 299 13.13 18.39 48.93
C GLU A 299 12.19 19.59 48.77
N VAL A 300 10.93 19.31 48.45
CA VAL A 300 9.87 20.32 48.24
C VAL A 300 8.62 19.96 49.02
N PRO A 301 7.76 20.96 49.37
CA PRO A 301 6.51 20.72 50.09
C PRO A 301 5.63 19.64 49.45
N ASP A 302 5.54 19.64 48.13
CA ASP A 302 4.74 18.69 47.34
C ASP A 302 5.19 17.23 47.49
N ASN A 303 6.34 16.92 48.09
CA ASN A 303 6.71 15.52 48.37
C ASN A 303 5.88 14.91 49.52
N CYS A 304 5.37 15.74 50.43
CA CYS A 304 4.74 15.28 51.65
C CYS A 304 3.27 14.90 51.41
N ILE A 305 2.94 13.61 51.57
CA ILE A 305 1.60 13.08 51.23
C ILE A 305 0.63 13.07 52.41
N ASP A 306 1.17 13.13 53.63
CA ASP A 306 0.34 13.10 54.82
C ASP A 306 -0.35 14.45 55.01
N ARG A 307 -1.60 14.40 55.46
CA ARG A 307 -2.42 15.59 55.64
C ARG A 307 -1.77 16.54 56.66
N ASP A 308 -1.88 17.83 56.40
CA ASP A 308 -1.38 18.89 57.27
C ASP A 308 0.14 18.76 57.53
N THR A 309 0.88 18.27 56.53
CA THR A 309 2.34 18.25 56.52
C THR A 309 2.92 19.14 55.43
N THR A 310 4.14 19.65 55.66
CA THR A 310 4.93 20.39 54.69
C THR A 310 6.42 20.08 54.88
N CYS A 311 7.24 20.42 53.89
CA CYS A 311 8.67 20.15 53.94
C CYS A 311 9.40 21.23 54.76
N ILE A 312 9.78 20.90 55.99
CA ILE A 312 10.48 21.82 56.91
C ILE A 312 11.86 21.25 57.22
N HIS A 313 12.91 22.01 56.88
CA HIS A 313 14.31 21.61 57.07
C HIS A 313 14.63 20.21 56.47
N GLY A 314 14.10 19.94 55.27
CA GLY A 314 14.35 18.70 54.54
C GLY A 314 13.59 17.47 55.05
N ARG A 315 12.60 17.65 55.93
CA ARG A 315 11.73 16.55 56.39
C ARG A 315 10.27 16.95 56.38
N CYS A 316 9.39 16.00 56.07
CA CYS A 316 7.95 16.22 56.16
C CYS A 316 7.56 16.36 57.63
N ARG A 317 7.06 17.54 58.01
CA ARG A 317 6.66 17.89 59.38
C ARG A 317 5.28 18.52 59.37
N CYS A 318 4.63 18.52 60.52
CA CYS A 318 3.34 19.18 60.68
C CYS A 318 3.41 20.67 60.34
N ILE A 319 2.39 21.16 59.65
CA ILE A 319 2.20 22.60 59.41
C ILE A 319 1.95 23.33 60.74
N ASP A 320 2.07 24.65 60.71
CA ASP A 320 2.06 25.51 61.90
C ASP A 320 0.90 25.20 62.87
N HIS A 321 1.23 25.21 64.17
CA HIS A 321 0.32 24.95 65.31
C HIS A 321 -0.19 23.51 65.46
N LEU A 322 0.26 22.57 64.63
CA LEU A 322 -0.01 21.14 64.80
C LEU A 322 1.23 20.42 65.36
N ILE A 323 0.98 19.42 66.19
CA ILE A 323 1.98 18.52 66.75
C ILE A 323 1.73 17.10 66.25
N GLU A 324 2.79 16.31 66.14
CA GLU A 324 2.67 14.88 65.84
C GLU A 324 2.08 14.16 67.07
N VAL A 325 0.92 13.54 66.87
CA VAL A 325 0.25 12.67 67.84
C VAL A 325 -0.09 11.36 67.12
N ASP A 326 0.47 10.25 67.59
CA ASP A 326 0.28 8.92 67.01
C ASP A 326 0.54 8.84 65.49
N GLY A 327 1.59 9.54 65.02
CA GLY A 327 1.98 9.55 63.60
C GLY A 327 1.09 10.41 62.70
N ILE A 328 0.22 11.25 63.28
CA ILE A 328 -0.67 12.17 62.56
C ILE A 328 -0.52 13.58 63.14
N CYS A 329 -0.60 14.61 62.31
CA CYS A 329 -0.58 15.99 62.77
C CYS A 329 -1.93 16.37 63.40
N SER A 330 -1.92 16.71 64.69
CA SER A 330 -3.09 17.07 65.49
C SER A 330 -2.82 18.34 66.29
N GLY A 331 -3.86 19.14 66.56
CA GLY A 331 -3.71 20.39 67.31
C GLY A 331 -3.31 20.15 68.77
N SER A 332 -2.37 20.95 69.27
CA SER A 332 -1.96 20.92 70.68
C SER A 332 -2.97 21.71 71.56
N GLY A 333 -4.02 21.07 72.07
CA GLY A 333 -4.87 21.62 73.15
C GLY A 333 -6.39 21.40 72.99
N PRO A 334 -7.18 21.57 74.07
CA PRO A 334 -8.53 21.02 74.24
C PRO A 334 -9.65 21.66 73.39
N PHE A 335 -9.32 22.43 72.35
CA PHE A 335 -10.29 23.10 71.47
C PHE A 335 -10.49 22.43 70.11
N ALA A 336 -10.05 21.17 69.94
CA ALA A 336 -10.29 20.36 68.74
C ALA A 336 -11.74 19.81 68.62
N LYS A 337 -12.74 20.61 69.03
CA LYS A 337 -14.15 20.40 68.72
C LYS A 337 -14.77 21.76 68.40
N HIS A 338 -14.54 22.26 67.19
CA HIS A 338 -15.48 23.14 66.46
C HIS A 338 -14.94 23.40 65.06
N HIS A 339 -14.95 22.37 64.21
CA HIS A 339 -15.13 22.57 62.77
C HIS A 339 -15.85 21.38 62.13
N ARG A 340 -16.84 20.86 62.86
CA ARG A 340 -17.92 20.05 62.30
C ARG A 340 -19.21 20.58 62.92
N ASP A 341 -20.12 20.98 62.04
CA ASP A 341 -21.49 21.43 62.29
C ASP A 341 -21.67 22.93 62.58
N GLY A 342 -22.17 23.66 61.57
CA GLY A 342 -22.46 25.09 61.66
C GLY A 342 -22.96 25.75 60.38
N VAL A 343 -23.77 25.06 59.57
CA VAL A 343 -24.65 25.74 58.62
C VAL A 343 -26.06 25.52 59.14
N ILE A 344 -26.64 26.52 59.80
CA ILE A 344 -28.06 26.87 59.80
C ILE A 344 -28.30 28.14 60.66
N LEU A 345 -28.83 29.16 59.97
CA LEU A 345 -29.74 30.25 60.36
C LEU A 345 -29.28 31.45 61.22
N ALA A 346 -29.28 32.62 60.58
CA ALA A 346 -30.04 33.82 60.97
C ALA A 346 -30.19 34.69 59.69
N LEU A 347 -31.31 35.31 59.29
CA LEU A 347 -32.31 36.08 60.05
C LEU A 347 -33.65 36.14 59.27
N ALA A 348 -34.76 36.06 60.02
CA ALA A 348 -36.06 36.65 59.67
C ALA A 348 -36.07 38.11 60.21
N SER A 349 -36.83 39.11 59.74
CA SER A 349 -37.99 39.24 58.85
C SER A 349 -38.28 40.76 58.68
N VAL A 350 -39.35 41.09 57.92
CA VAL A 350 -40.14 42.36 57.86
C VAL A 350 -39.79 43.26 56.66
N LEU A 351 -40.67 43.60 55.69
CA LEU A 351 -42.12 43.43 55.47
C LEU A 351 -42.47 43.76 53.99
N LEU A 352 -43.59 43.19 53.50
CA LEU A 352 -44.57 43.72 52.51
C LEU A 352 -44.04 44.05 51.09
N SER A 353 -44.66 43.71 49.96
CA SER A 353 -46.04 43.31 49.66
C SER A 353 -46.13 42.95 48.16
N SER A 354 -46.89 41.89 47.86
CA SER A 354 -47.86 41.80 46.74
C SER A 354 -47.37 41.84 45.27
N TRP A 355 -47.62 40.74 44.53
CA TRP A 355 -48.36 40.62 43.24
C TRP A 355 -47.96 39.30 42.53
N ARG A 356 -48.87 38.31 42.48
CA ARG A 356 -49.67 37.87 41.31
C ARG A 356 -48.86 37.31 40.12
N GLY A 357 -48.88 35.97 39.98
CA GLY A 357 -49.49 35.24 38.84
C GLY A 357 -48.81 35.20 37.46
N PHE A 358 -48.91 34.00 36.84
CA PHE A 358 -48.60 33.61 35.45
C PHE A 358 -47.10 33.54 35.10
N SER A 359 -46.59 32.55 34.35
CA SER A 359 -47.19 31.51 33.51
C SER A 359 -46.24 30.32 33.41
#